data_AF-A0A521BQ79-F1
#
_entry.id   AF-A0A521BQ79-F1
#
_cell.length_a   1.000
_cell.length_b   1.000
_cell.length_c   1.000
_cell.angle_alpha   90.00
_cell.angle_beta   90.00
_cell.angle_gamma   90.00
#
_symmetry.space_group_name_H-M   'P 1'
#
loop_
_entity.id
_entity.type
_entity.pdbx_description
1 polymer ?
#
loop_
_entity_poly.entity_id
_entity_poly.type
_entity_poly.pdbx_seq_one_letter_code
_entity_poly.pdbx_strand_id
1 'polypeptide(L)'
;MKKEGHYLGAHSDQHLLYCDWTKRDSLLVTHEQFTTDLKANYKRMAQLGITKTDAPYFLPPYEWYNTKIAEWTKELGLQLVNFSPGTRSTADYTWPEMGLRYRSSDEIYRSIIDYETKNPQGLNGYILLLHIGTDPRRTDKFHLQLDKLLKELKSRGYTFFKINELLN
;
A
#
# COMPACT_ATOMS: atom_id res chain seq x y z
N MET A 1 14.89 6.50 5.18
CA MET A 1 13.42 6.56 5.42
C MET A 1 13.01 7.39 6.64
N LYS A 2 13.05 6.89 7.89
CA LYS A 2 12.55 7.68 9.06
C LYS A 2 13.27 9.03 9.24
N LYS A 3 14.61 9.03 9.19
CA LYS A 3 15.44 10.25 9.32
C LYS A 3 15.22 11.26 8.20
N GLU A 4 14.73 10.81 7.05
CA GLU A 4 14.38 11.66 5.90
C GLU A 4 12.93 12.18 5.98
N GLY A 5 12.21 11.89 7.07
CA GLY A 5 10.86 12.40 7.30
C GLY A 5 9.72 11.62 6.63
N HIS A 6 10.00 10.43 6.07
CA HIS A 6 8.96 9.57 5.49
C HIS A 6 8.06 8.98 6.59
N TYR A 7 6.76 8.87 6.30
CA TYR A 7 5.81 8.17 7.16
C TYR A 7 6.04 6.64 7.08
N LEU A 8 6.06 5.99 8.23
CA LEU A 8 6.27 4.54 8.35
C LEU A 8 5.09 3.95 9.13
N GLY A 9 4.16 3.32 8.42
CA GLY A 9 2.93 2.75 8.97
C GLY A 9 2.96 1.23 9.10
N ALA A 10 1.90 0.68 9.71
CA ALA A 10 1.76 -0.75 9.91
C ALA A 10 1.22 -1.46 8.68
N HIS A 11 1.73 -2.68 8.43
CA HIS A 11 1.32 -3.55 7.32
C HIS A 11 1.46 -5.05 7.67
N SER A 12 1.02 -5.44 8.88
CA SER A 12 1.19 -6.80 9.44
C SER A 12 2.65 -7.15 9.76
N ASP A 13 2.85 -8.09 10.69
CA ASP A 13 4.17 -8.57 11.08
C ASP A 13 4.64 -9.75 10.22
N GLN A 14 3.71 -10.65 9.89
CA GLN A 14 3.91 -11.86 9.10
C GLN A 14 3.26 -11.79 7.71
N HIS A 15 2.69 -10.65 7.33
CA HIS A 15 2.01 -10.46 6.04
C HIS A 15 0.88 -11.48 5.81
N LEU A 16 0.04 -11.64 6.84
CA LEU A 16 -1.04 -12.63 6.87
C LEU A 16 -2.17 -12.29 5.89
N LEU A 17 -2.69 -13.29 5.19
CA LEU A 17 -3.94 -13.16 4.44
C LEU A 17 -5.13 -13.30 5.40
N TYR A 18 -5.94 -12.27 5.54
CA TYR A 18 -7.01 -12.24 6.55
C TYR A 18 -8.34 -12.84 6.08
N CYS A 19 -8.67 -12.66 4.80
CA CYS A 19 -9.95 -13.05 4.23
C CYS A 19 -9.74 -14.02 3.07
N ASP A 20 -10.66 -14.95 2.88
CA ASP A 20 -10.64 -15.85 1.74
C ASP A 20 -10.77 -15.07 0.41
N TRP A 21 -10.07 -15.54 -0.62
CA TRP A 21 -10.07 -14.90 -1.94
C TRP A 21 -11.39 -15.05 -2.69
N THR A 22 -12.13 -16.13 -2.44
CA THR A 22 -13.40 -16.46 -3.12
C THR A 22 -14.59 -15.95 -2.31
N LYS A 23 -14.55 -16.12 -0.98
CA LYS A 23 -15.61 -15.70 -0.06
C LYS A 23 -15.05 -14.71 0.95
N ARG A 24 -14.99 -13.43 0.55
CA ARG A 24 -14.38 -12.34 1.34
C ARG A 24 -14.89 -12.20 2.79
N ASP A 25 -16.12 -12.61 3.06
CA ASP A 25 -16.69 -12.60 4.43
C ASP A 25 -16.16 -13.73 5.32
N SER A 26 -15.51 -14.73 4.74
CA SER A 26 -14.82 -15.79 5.47
C SER A 26 -13.44 -15.32 5.91
N LEU A 27 -13.22 -15.34 7.21
CA LEU A 27 -11.92 -15.07 7.82
C LEU A 27 -11.04 -16.32 7.79
N LEU A 28 -9.75 -16.11 7.50
CA LEU A 28 -8.70 -17.13 7.57
C LEU A 28 -7.90 -17.02 8.87
N VAL A 29 -8.14 -15.97 9.66
CA VAL A 29 -7.49 -15.70 10.93
C VAL A 29 -8.52 -15.48 12.04
N THR A 30 -8.14 -15.78 13.28
CA THR A 30 -8.89 -15.38 14.47
C THR A 30 -8.59 -13.92 14.84
N HIS A 31 -9.44 -13.33 15.68
CA HIS A 31 -9.21 -11.99 16.27
C HIS A 31 -7.87 -11.94 17.02
N GLU A 32 -7.56 -12.98 17.76
CA GLU A 32 -6.31 -13.11 18.53
C GLU A 32 -5.09 -13.16 17.61
N GLN A 33 -5.15 -13.93 16.51
CA GLN A 33 -4.06 -14.01 15.53
C GLN A 33 -3.81 -12.66 14.87
N PHE A 34 -4.86 -11.98 14.39
CA PHE A 34 -4.78 -10.64 13.83
C PHE A 34 -4.18 -9.64 14.84
N THR A 35 -4.69 -9.63 16.07
CA THR A 35 -4.24 -8.71 17.12
C THR A 35 -2.79 -8.95 17.51
N THR A 36 -2.39 -10.21 17.64
CA THR A 36 -1.03 -10.60 18.02
C THR A 36 -0.03 -10.21 16.93
N ASP A 37 -0.38 -10.49 15.67
CA ASP A 37 0.43 -10.09 14.51
C ASP A 37 0.59 -8.57 14.44
N LEU A 38 -0.50 -7.80 14.52
CA LEU A 38 -0.41 -6.34 14.42
C LEU A 38 0.35 -5.71 15.60
N LYS A 39 0.20 -6.24 16.82
CA LYS A 39 0.99 -5.82 17.98
C LYS A 39 2.48 -6.15 17.82
N ALA A 40 2.81 -7.30 17.22
CA ALA A 40 4.20 -7.65 16.93
C ALA A 40 4.83 -6.65 15.92
N ASN A 41 4.07 -6.22 14.91
CA ASN A 41 4.51 -5.21 13.97
C ASN A 41 4.86 -3.88 14.68
N TYR A 42 3.95 -3.39 15.54
CA TYR A 42 4.24 -2.19 16.34
C TYR A 42 5.38 -2.37 17.33
N LYS A 43 5.59 -3.58 17.88
CA LYS A 43 6.75 -3.87 18.74
C LYS A 43 8.07 -3.68 17.98
N ARG A 44 8.14 -4.10 16.71
CA ARG A 44 9.31 -3.86 15.84
C ARG A 44 9.46 -2.38 15.50
N MET A 45 8.38 -1.70 15.15
CA MET A 45 8.38 -0.26 14.86
C MET A 45 8.83 0.57 16.07
N ALA A 46 8.45 0.18 17.29
CA ALA A 46 8.86 0.84 18.53
C ALA A 46 10.38 0.78 18.78
N GLN A 47 11.07 -0.28 18.34
CA GLN A 47 12.54 -0.36 18.39
C GLN A 47 13.21 0.70 17.51
N LEU A 48 12.50 1.19 16.49
CA LEU A 48 12.90 2.30 15.63
C LEU A 48 12.34 3.64 16.12
N GLY A 49 11.74 3.67 17.32
CA GLY A 49 11.13 4.83 17.95
C GLY A 49 9.84 5.31 17.27
N ILE A 50 9.09 4.42 16.62
CA ILE A 50 7.80 4.74 16.00
C ILE A 50 6.71 4.09 16.86
N THR A 51 5.86 4.92 17.44
CA THR A 51 4.75 4.48 18.28
C THR A 51 3.45 4.43 17.49
N LYS A 52 2.41 3.85 18.09
CA LYS A 52 1.07 3.81 17.49
C LYS A 52 0.50 5.21 17.24
N THR A 53 0.80 6.18 18.10
CA THR A 53 0.35 7.57 17.94
C THR A 53 1.09 8.29 16.82
N ASP A 54 2.34 7.91 16.53
CA ASP A 54 3.10 8.44 15.39
C ASP A 54 2.59 7.87 14.06
N ALA A 55 2.04 6.65 14.09
CA ALA A 55 1.64 5.89 12.92
C ALA A 55 0.26 5.25 13.09
N PRO A 56 -0.85 6.02 13.14
CA PRO A 56 -2.18 5.47 13.44
C PRO A 56 -2.82 4.72 12.25
N TYR A 57 -2.22 4.76 11.07
CA TYR A 57 -2.77 4.13 9.85
C TYR A 57 -2.22 2.72 9.63
N PHE A 58 -3.13 1.81 9.25
CA PHE A 58 -2.85 0.42 8.92
C PHE A 58 -3.31 0.09 7.49
N LEU A 59 -2.41 -0.40 6.66
CA LEU A 59 -2.73 -0.98 5.36
C LEU A 59 -2.75 -2.51 5.52
N PRO A 60 -3.86 -3.22 5.29
CA PRO A 60 -3.87 -4.68 5.40
C PRO A 60 -3.03 -5.32 4.28
N PRO A 61 -2.30 -6.43 4.55
CA PRO A 61 -1.63 -7.23 3.52
C PRO A 61 -2.56 -7.61 2.39
N TYR A 62 -2.00 -7.63 1.18
CA TYR A 62 -2.73 -7.89 -0.07
C TYR A 62 -3.89 -6.92 -0.32
N GLU A 63 -3.99 -5.84 0.46
CA GLU A 63 -5.03 -4.83 0.40
C GLU A 63 -6.44 -5.44 0.53
N TRP A 64 -6.52 -6.62 1.16
CA TRP A 64 -7.69 -7.50 1.21
C TRP A 64 -8.18 -7.67 2.64
N TYR A 65 -9.39 -7.18 2.89
CA TYR A 65 -10.00 -7.14 4.23
C TYR A 65 -11.52 -7.13 4.12
N ASN A 66 -12.23 -7.42 5.21
CA ASN A 66 -13.69 -7.29 5.31
C ASN A 66 -14.08 -6.40 6.51
N THR A 67 -15.38 -6.27 6.77
CA THR A 67 -15.91 -5.45 7.86
C THR A 67 -15.31 -5.82 9.22
N LYS A 68 -15.13 -7.11 9.51
CA LYS A 68 -14.54 -7.55 10.79
C LYS A 68 -13.10 -7.09 10.96
N ILE A 69 -12.29 -7.18 9.90
CA ILE A 69 -10.91 -6.67 9.95
C ILE A 69 -10.89 -5.14 10.17
N ALA A 70 -11.81 -4.41 9.55
CA ALA A 70 -11.93 -2.96 9.79
C ALA A 70 -12.35 -2.65 11.23
N GLU A 71 -13.30 -3.41 11.79
CA GLU A 71 -13.72 -3.31 13.20
C GLU A 71 -12.57 -3.60 14.16
N TRP A 72 -11.84 -4.71 13.96
CA TRP A 72 -10.71 -5.08 14.81
C TRP A 72 -9.55 -4.08 14.71
N THR A 73 -9.33 -3.51 13.53
CA THR A 73 -8.37 -2.42 13.35
C THR A 73 -8.78 -1.21 14.21
N LYS A 74 -10.06 -0.83 14.17
CA LYS A 74 -10.61 0.27 14.97
C LYS A 74 -10.54 0.00 16.47
N GLU A 75 -10.81 -1.23 16.92
CA GLU A 75 -10.68 -1.66 18.33
C GLU A 75 -9.25 -1.46 18.85
N LEU A 76 -8.25 -1.63 17.98
CA LEU A 76 -6.84 -1.37 18.31
C LEU A 76 -6.48 0.13 18.27
N GLY A 77 -7.44 1.01 17.99
CA GLY A 77 -7.24 2.45 17.89
C GLY A 77 -6.46 2.86 16.64
N LEU A 78 -6.65 2.12 15.55
CA LEU A 78 -6.01 2.36 14.26
C LEU A 78 -7.04 2.71 13.19
N GLN A 79 -6.61 3.39 12.14
CA GLN A 79 -7.41 3.65 10.95
C GLN A 79 -6.94 2.75 9.81
N LEU A 80 -7.84 1.89 9.34
CA LEU A 80 -7.60 1.09 8.13
C LEU A 80 -7.62 2.01 6.90
N VAL A 81 -6.60 1.89 6.05
CA VAL A 81 -6.50 2.60 4.78
C VAL A 81 -6.32 1.62 3.63
N ASN A 82 -6.58 2.08 2.41
CA ASN A 82 -6.27 1.35 1.18
C ASN A 82 -5.84 2.31 0.07
N PHE A 83 -5.25 1.76 -1.00
CA PHE A 83 -4.89 2.53 -2.19
C PHE A 83 -6.12 2.86 -3.05
N SER A 84 -5.97 3.84 -3.94
CA SER A 84 -7.01 4.21 -4.89
C SER A 84 -6.97 3.30 -6.13
N PRO A 85 -8.08 2.67 -6.54
CA PRO A 85 -8.09 1.71 -7.65
C PRO A 85 -8.13 2.39 -9.02
N GLY A 86 -7.51 1.77 -10.03
CA GLY A 86 -7.62 2.19 -11.44
C GLY A 86 -6.28 2.28 -12.18
N THR A 87 -5.23 2.76 -11.52
CA THR A 87 -3.92 3.01 -12.16
C THR A 87 -3.08 1.77 -12.41
N ARG A 88 -3.40 0.63 -11.78
CA ARG A 88 -2.59 -0.61 -11.77
C ARG A 88 -1.18 -0.45 -11.18
N SER A 89 -0.94 0.62 -10.41
CA SER A 89 0.33 0.84 -9.69
C SER A 89 0.76 -0.39 -8.90
N THR A 90 -0.18 -1.03 -8.22
CA THR A 90 0.05 -2.22 -7.39
C THR A 90 0.48 -3.47 -8.15
N ALA A 91 0.34 -3.52 -9.47
CA ALA A 91 0.76 -4.68 -10.27
C ALA A 91 2.29 -4.81 -10.37
N ASP A 92 3.05 -3.93 -9.73
CA ASP A 92 4.50 -3.95 -9.71
C ASP A 92 5.09 -5.14 -8.94
N TYR A 93 4.30 -5.85 -8.13
CA TYR A 93 4.74 -7.13 -7.52
C TYR A 93 4.88 -8.27 -8.54
N THR A 94 4.25 -8.14 -9.72
CA THR A 94 4.21 -9.22 -10.72
C THR A 94 5.55 -9.38 -11.45
N TRP A 95 5.82 -10.58 -11.96
CA TRP A 95 7.03 -10.92 -12.72
C TRP A 95 6.68 -11.72 -13.99
N PRO A 96 7.57 -11.79 -15.00
CA PRO A 96 7.24 -12.29 -16.35
C PRO A 96 6.55 -13.65 -16.41
N GLU A 97 6.99 -14.62 -15.60
CA GLU A 97 6.46 -15.98 -15.57
C GLU A 97 5.03 -16.09 -15.00
N MET A 98 4.46 -15.00 -14.50
CA MET A 98 3.03 -14.91 -14.15
C MET A 98 2.11 -14.75 -15.38
N GLY A 99 2.67 -14.68 -16.59
CA GLY A 99 1.93 -14.67 -17.86
C GLY A 99 1.01 -13.45 -17.96
N LEU A 100 -0.28 -13.69 -18.23
CA LEU A 100 -1.27 -12.63 -18.44
C LEU A 100 -1.43 -11.65 -17.26
N ARG A 101 -0.98 -12.03 -16.06
CA ARG A 101 -1.01 -11.17 -14.87
C ARG A 101 0.16 -10.19 -14.82
N TYR A 102 1.28 -10.49 -15.49
CA TYR A 102 2.47 -9.64 -15.47
C TYR A 102 2.19 -8.28 -16.10
N ARG A 103 2.69 -7.22 -15.44
CA ARG A 103 2.72 -5.86 -15.96
C ARG A 103 4.12 -5.30 -15.80
N SER A 104 4.76 -5.00 -16.93
CA SER A 104 6.05 -4.31 -16.96
C SER A 104 5.96 -2.93 -16.32
N SER A 105 7.09 -2.41 -15.84
CA SER A 105 7.11 -1.09 -15.23
C SER A 105 6.71 0.03 -16.20
N ASP A 106 7.01 -0.12 -17.49
CA ASP A 106 6.56 0.81 -18.52
C ASP A 106 5.05 0.77 -18.72
N GLU A 107 4.43 -0.42 -18.69
CA GLU A 107 2.96 -0.53 -18.73
C GLU A 107 2.31 0.11 -17.50
N ILE A 108 2.88 -0.10 -16.32
CA ILE A 108 2.38 0.51 -15.09
C ILE A 108 2.52 2.03 -15.15
N TYR A 109 3.67 2.54 -15.59
CA TYR A 109 3.91 3.98 -15.74
C TYR A 109 2.88 4.60 -16.69
N ARG A 110 2.71 4.02 -17.88
CA ARG A 110 1.72 4.48 -18.85
C ARG A 110 0.31 4.41 -18.28
N SER A 111 -0.04 3.35 -17.56
CA SER A 111 -1.35 3.18 -16.94
C SER A 111 -1.64 4.28 -15.90
N ILE A 112 -0.64 4.73 -15.13
CA ILE A 112 -0.80 5.85 -14.20
C ILE A 112 -1.07 7.16 -14.95
N ILE A 113 -0.24 7.50 -15.96
CA ILE A 113 -0.37 8.73 -16.73
C ILE A 113 -1.65 8.76 -17.57
N ASP A 114 -2.04 7.63 -18.16
CA ASP A 114 -3.27 7.49 -18.92
C ASP A 114 -4.50 7.69 -18.04
N TYR A 115 -4.51 7.10 -16.83
CA TYR A 115 -5.60 7.30 -15.87
C TYR A 115 -5.70 8.78 -15.50
N GLU A 116 -4.57 9.40 -15.15
CA GLU A 116 -4.48 10.82 -14.82
C GLU A 116 -5.03 11.71 -15.94
N THR A 117 -4.63 11.44 -17.19
CA THR A 117 -5.05 12.24 -18.36
C THR A 117 -6.53 12.06 -18.71
N LYS A 118 -7.09 10.86 -18.50
CA LYS A 118 -8.48 10.53 -18.86
C LYS A 118 -9.49 10.91 -17.78
N ASN A 119 -9.08 10.94 -16.52
CA ASN A 119 -9.96 11.27 -15.42
C ASN A 119 -10.08 12.80 -15.28
N PRO A 120 -11.28 13.40 -15.32
CA PRO A 120 -11.45 14.85 -15.13
C PRO A 120 -10.91 15.38 -13.80
N GLN A 121 -10.80 14.54 -12.78
CA GLN A 121 -10.21 14.88 -11.48
C GLN A 121 -8.72 14.49 -11.38
N GLY A 122 -8.14 13.94 -12.44
CA GLY A 122 -6.76 13.47 -12.48
C GLY A 122 -6.45 12.47 -11.37
N LEU A 123 -5.37 12.74 -10.62
CA LEU A 123 -4.96 12.00 -9.42
C LEU A 123 -5.19 12.80 -8.13
N ASN A 124 -6.16 13.72 -8.11
CA ASN A 124 -6.45 14.51 -6.90
C ASN A 124 -6.95 13.60 -5.77
N GLY A 125 -6.24 13.61 -4.63
CA GLY A 125 -6.52 12.73 -3.49
C GLY A 125 -6.17 11.25 -3.70
N TYR A 126 -5.45 10.92 -4.78
CA TYR A 126 -5.17 9.54 -5.15
C TYR A 126 -4.03 8.95 -4.31
N ILE A 127 -4.23 7.74 -3.79
CA ILE A 127 -3.20 6.98 -3.07
C ILE A 127 -2.65 5.91 -4.03
N LEU A 128 -1.41 6.10 -4.49
CA LEU A 128 -0.68 5.11 -5.27
C LEU A 128 0.02 4.11 -4.34
N LEU A 129 -0.02 2.82 -4.68
CA LEU A 129 0.69 1.77 -3.95
C LEU A 129 1.70 1.09 -4.89
N LEU A 130 2.94 1.00 -4.40
CA LEU A 130 4.12 0.46 -5.08
C LEU A 130 4.97 -0.30 -4.06
N HIS A 131 5.78 -1.24 -4.54
CA HIS A 131 6.61 -2.11 -3.73
C HIS A 131 8.10 -1.80 -3.95
N ILE A 132 8.79 -1.37 -2.88
CA ILE A 132 10.25 -1.18 -2.92
C ILE A 132 11.00 -2.51 -3.09
N GLY A 133 10.39 -3.62 -2.65
CA GLY A 133 10.87 -4.98 -2.85
C GLY A 133 9.84 -5.81 -3.61
N THR A 134 10.21 -6.26 -4.80
CA THR A 134 9.44 -7.18 -5.64
C THR A 134 10.25 -8.45 -5.86
N ASP A 135 9.58 -9.50 -6.34
CA ASP A 135 10.21 -10.79 -6.65
C ASP A 135 11.52 -10.59 -7.44
N PRO A 136 12.62 -11.30 -7.09
CA PRO A 136 13.90 -11.15 -7.77
C PRO A 136 13.85 -11.48 -9.27
N ARG A 137 12.86 -12.25 -9.73
CA ARG A 137 12.64 -12.54 -11.16
C ARG A 137 12.11 -11.34 -11.94
N ARG A 138 11.53 -10.34 -11.26
CA ARG A 138 11.23 -9.04 -11.87
C ARG A 138 12.51 -8.22 -11.98
N THR A 139 13.06 -8.15 -13.18
CA THR A 139 14.28 -7.36 -13.46
C THR A 139 13.97 -5.87 -13.70
N ASP A 140 12.78 -5.55 -14.20
CA ASP A 140 12.31 -4.18 -14.41
C ASP A 140 11.54 -3.66 -13.18
N LYS A 141 12.24 -3.40 -12.08
CA LYS A 141 11.57 -2.97 -10.83
C LYS A 141 11.03 -1.55 -10.93
N PHE A 142 9.77 -1.34 -10.53
CA PHE A 142 9.12 -0.04 -10.69
C PHE A 142 9.77 1.07 -9.85
N HIS A 143 10.37 0.75 -8.69
CA HIS A 143 11.06 1.76 -7.89
C HIS A 143 12.22 2.46 -8.63
N LEU A 144 12.76 1.86 -9.71
CA LEU A 144 13.75 2.50 -10.58
C LEU A 144 13.14 3.61 -11.46
N GLN A 145 11.83 3.58 -11.69
CA GLN A 145 11.08 4.61 -12.42
C GLN A 145 10.46 5.67 -11.50
N LEU A 146 10.59 5.54 -10.18
CA LEU A 146 9.91 6.42 -9.23
C LEU A 146 10.30 7.89 -9.43
N ASP A 147 11.58 8.20 -9.61
CA ASP A 147 12.04 9.57 -9.86
C ASP A 147 11.41 10.18 -11.12
N LYS A 148 11.34 9.39 -12.21
CA LYS A 148 10.67 9.79 -13.45
C LYS A 148 9.19 10.11 -13.22
N LEU A 149 8.46 9.22 -12.53
CA LEU A 149 7.05 9.42 -12.22
C LEU A 149 6.82 10.66 -11.36
N LEU A 150 7.62 10.84 -10.30
CA LEU A 150 7.49 12.00 -9.41
C LEU A 150 7.75 13.32 -10.14
N LYS A 151 8.76 13.37 -11.03
CA LYS A 151 9.04 14.56 -11.86
C LYS A 151 7.91 14.86 -12.83
N GLU A 152 7.39 13.84 -13.51
CA GLU A 152 6.25 13.97 -14.43
C GLU A 152 5.03 14.55 -13.71
N LEU A 153 4.62 13.95 -12.59
CA LEU A 153 3.46 14.42 -11.84
C LEU A 153 3.68 15.83 -11.26
N LYS A 154 4.89 16.18 -10.81
CA LYS A 154 5.19 17.56 -10.40
C LYS A 154 5.03 18.55 -11.55
N SER A 155 5.50 18.22 -12.76
CA SER A 155 5.31 19.09 -13.94
C SER A 155 3.84 19.26 -14.34
N ARG A 156 2.98 18.32 -13.95
CA ARG A 156 1.52 18.39 -14.11
C ARG A 156 0.81 19.12 -12.97
N GLY A 157 1.56 19.64 -12.00
CA GLY A 157 1.01 20.44 -10.88
C GLY A 157 0.66 19.63 -9.62
N TYR A 158 1.00 18.34 -9.55
CA TYR A 158 0.74 17.54 -8.35
C TYR A 158 1.73 17.84 -7.22
N THR A 159 1.21 17.83 -6.00
CA THR A 159 1.98 17.82 -4.75
C THR A 159 1.81 16.46 -4.07
N PHE A 160 2.85 15.99 -3.38
CA PHE A 160 2.86 14.71 -2.68
C PHE A 160 2.74 14.94 -1.18
N PHE A 161 1.86 14.17 -0.54
CA PHE A 161 1.61 14.20 0.89
C PHE A 161 1.87 12.83 1.48
N LYS A 162 2.31 12.79 2.74
CA LYS A 162 2.26 11.54 3.52
C LYS A 162 0.80 11.21 3.80
N ILE A 163 0.53 9.93 4.07
CA ILE A 163 -0.85 9.47 4.33
C ILE A 163 -1.52 10.22 5.50
N ASN A 164 -0.74 10.56 6.52
CA ASN A 164 -1.21 11.30 7.69
C ASN A 164 -1.37 12.81 7.43
N GLU A 165 -0.93 13.34 6.30
CA GLU A 165 -1.23 14.72 5.90
C GLU A 165 -2.45 14.74 4.97
N LEU A 166 -2.62 13.69 4.16
CA LEU A 166 -3.73 13.56 3.21
C LEU A 166 -5.07 13.27 3.89
N LEU A 167 -5.09 12.44 4.95
CA LEU A 167 -6.31 11.94 5.59
C LEU A 167 -6.64 12.62 6.93
N ASN A 168 -5.89 13.66 7.30
CA ASN A 168 -6.11 14.44 8.52
C ASN A 168 -7.12 15.58 8.30
#